data_AF-A0A8S9I7H5-F1
#
_entry.id   AF-A0A8S9I7H5-F1
#
_cell.length_a   1.000
_cell.length_b   1.000
_cell.length_c   1.000
_cell.angle_alpha   90.00
_cell.angle_beta   90.00
_cell.angle_gamma   90.00
#
_symmetry.space_group_name_H-M   'P 1'
#
loop_
_entity.id
_entity.type
_entity.pdbx_description
1 polymer ?
#
loop_
_entity_poly.entity_id
_entity_poly.type
_entity_poly.pdbx_seq_one_letter_code
_entity_poly.pdbx_strand_id
1 'polypeptide(L)'
;MSENAANNNNIFMEKNQICKEAIVSELQKKKVHLFYCLECEELARNIAAESDHITLQSINWSLVVHSSSARYRLELPSPCIFASKYHNLQTHLKLSTQKVLAAHGAAKVSAYVTHGVFPNSSWERFTHKNNGVEEAFAYFWITDSCPQTVKSIGNKAPFEVLSLAGSIADALQI
;
A
#
# COMPACT_ATOMS: atom_id res chain seq x y z
N MET A 1 7.63 -57.34 -0.21
CA MET A 1 6.70 -56.50 0.57
C MET A 1 7.53 -55.49 1.40
N SER A 2 8.03 -54.38 0.83
CA SER A 2 8.76 -53.36 1.62
C SER A 2 8.98 -52.00 0.92
N GLU A 3 7.95 -51.37 0.34
CA GLU A 3 8.10 -50.01 -0.25
C GLU A 3 7.31 -48.88 0.44
N ASN A 4 6.53 -49.16 1.50
CA ASN A 4 5.57 -48.16 2.02
C ASN A 4 6.06 -47.32 3.22
N ALA A 5 7.26 -47.51 3.75
CA ALA A 5 7.73 -46.78 4.94
C ALA A 5 8.53 -45.50 4.59
N ALA A 6 9.33 -45.52 3.53
CA ALA A 6 10.21 -44.40 3.17
C ALA A 6 9.45 -43.21 2.55
N ASN A 7 8.41 -43.47 1.76
CA ASN A 7 7.63 -42.42 1.08
C ASN A 7 6.82 -41.57 2.08
N ASN A 8 6.29 -42.18 3.14
CA ASN A 8 5.45 -41.49 4.13
C ASN A 8 6.26 -40.53 5.02
N ASN A 9 7.54 -40.84 5.28
CA ASN A 9 8.41 -40.00 6.10
C ASN A 9 8.83 -38.72 5.37
N ASN A 10 9.07 -38.78 4.05
CA ASN A 10 9.37 -37.59 3.24
C ASN A 10 8.17 -36.65 3.15
N ILE A 11 6.97 -37.19 2.90
CA ILE A 11 5.73 -36.40 2.84
C ILE A 11 5.44 -35.71 4.19
N PHE A 12 5.73 -36.37 5.31
CA PHE A 12 5.54 -35.81 6.65
C PHE A 12 6.53 -34.68 6.98
N MET A 13 7.80 -34.81 6.57
CA MET A 13 8.81 -33.78 6.77
C MET A 13 8.53 -32.53 5.92
N GLU A 14 8.14 -32.71 4.66
CA GLU A 14 7.82 -31.63 3.72
C GLU A 14 6.58 -30.83 4.17
N LYS A 15 5.52 -31.52 4.63
CA LYS A 15 4.33 -30.88 5.21
C LYS A 15 4.66 -30.04 6.46
N ASN A 16 5.55 -30.53 7.34
CA ASN A 16 5.96 -29.78 8.53
C ASN A 16 6.79 -28.54 8.21
N GLN A 17 7.57 -28.56 7.13
CA GLN A 17 8.34 -27.40 6.67
C GLN A 17 7.42 -26.32 6.08
N ILE A 18 6.47 -26.71 5.23
CA ILE A 18 5.44 -25.82 4.66
C ILE A 18 4.61 -25.16 5.77
N CYS A 19 4.17 -25.93 6.77
CA CYS A 19 3.43 -25.38 7.90
C CYS A 19 4.27 -24.41 8.74
N LYS A 20 5.57 -24.66 8.94
CA LYS A 20 6.46 -23.72 9.64
C LYS A 20 6.66 -22.42 8.87
N GLU A 21 6.84 -22.48 7.56
CA GLU A 21 6.98 -21.30 6.70
C GLU A 21 5.67 -20.49 6.64
N ALA A 22 4.52 -21.17 6.60
CA ALA A 22 3.21 -20.52 6.72
C ALA A 22 3.02 -19.84 8.09
N ILE A 23 3.38 -20.50 9.20
CA ILE A 23 3.28 -19.92 10.55
C ILE A 23 4.23 -18.73 10.71
N VAL A 24 5.47 -18.81 10.22
CA VAL A 24 6.45 -17.71 10.28
C VAL A 24 5.99 -16.53 9.43
N SER A 25 5.40 -16.78 8.24
CA SER A 25 4.86 -15.70 7.40
C SER A 25 3.63 -15.04 8.02
N GLU A 26 2.76 -15.80 8.68
CA GLU A 26 1.59 -15.29 9.43
C GLU A 26 2.02 -14.42 10.62
N LEU A 27 3.06 -14.84 11.36
CA LEU A 27 3.61 -14.12 12.51
C LEU A 27 4.33 -12.81 12.12
N GLN A 28 4.67 -12.60 10.86
CA GLN A 28 5.33 -11.39 10.36
C GLN A 28 4.37 -10.35 9.78
N LYS A 29 3.06 -10.63 9.71
CA LYS A 29 2.08 -9.71 9.13
C LYS A 29 1.89 -8.49 10.03
N LYS A 30 2.37 -7.34 9.56
CA LYS A 30 2.25 -6.06 10.24
C LYS A 30 0.81 -5.58 10.16
N LYS A 31 0.28 -5.02 11.25
CA LYS A 31 -1.00 -4.30 11.22
C LYS A 31 -0.86 -3.12 10.28
N VAL A 32 -1.86 -2.91 9.42
CA VAL A 32 -1.91 -1.82 8.46
C VAL A 32 -3.13 -0.96 8.74
N HIS A 33 -2.94 0.36 8.80
CA HIS A 33 -4.04 1.32 8.76
C HIS A 33 -4.23 1.79 7.32
N LEU A 34 -5.39 1.46 6.73
CA LEU A 34 -5.76 1.90 5.39
C LEU A 34 -6.61 3.17 5.47
N PHE A 35 -6.05 4.26 4.97
CA PHE A 35 -6.74 5.53 4.85
C PHE A 35 -7.32 5.69 3.45
N TYR A 36 -8.59 6.11 3.39
CA TYR A 36 -9.35 6.24 2.14
C TYR A 36 -10.23 7.51 2.15
N CYS A 37 -10.61 7.99 0.97
CA CYS A 37 -11.64 9.04 0.82
C CYS A 37 -13.03 8.41 0.71
N LEU A 38 -14.09 9.16 1.05
CA LEU A 38 -15.47 8.63 1.11
C LEU A 38 -15.92 7.97 -0.21
N GLU A 39 -15.50 8.51 -1.35
CA GLU A 39 -15.84 7.96 -2.67
C GLU A 39 -15.22 6.57 -2.92
N CYS A 40 -14.22 6.19 -2.13
CA CYS A 40 -13.51 4.91 -2.22
C CYS A 40 -13.84 3.96 -1.08
N GLU A 41 -14.89 4.24 -0.30
CA GLU A 41 -15.26 3.44 0.87
C GLU A 41 -15.49 1.97 0.53
N GLU A 42 -16.25 1.69 -0.53
CA GLU A 42 -16.55 0.32 -0.95
C GLU A 42 -15.28 -0.46 -1.29
N LEU A 43 -14.37 0.15 -2.08
CA LEU A 43 -13.09 -0.45 -2.40
C LEU A 43 -12.24 -0.68 -1.14
N ALA A 44 -12.21 0.28 -0.21
CA ALA A 44 -11.48 0.14 1.03
C ALA A 44 -12.03 -1.01 1.89
N ARG A 45 -13.37 -1.16 1.96
CA ARG A 45 -14.02 -2.30 2.63
C ARG A 45 -13.65 -3.63 2.00
N ASN A 46 -13.65 -3.72 0.67
CA ASN A 46 -13.24 -4.93 -0.03
C ASN A 46 -11.78 -5.27 0.26
N ILE A 47 -10.87 -4.28 0.21
CA ILE A 47 -9.45 -4.48 0.55
C ILE A 47 -9.29 -4.97 2.00
N ALA A 48 -10.01 -4.37 2.94
CA ALA A 48 -9.95 -4.79 4.34
C ALA A 48 -10.56 -6.18 4.57
N ALA A 49 -11.52 -6.60 3.75
CA ALA A 49 -12.12 -7.94 3.84
C ALA A 49 -11.15 -9.05 3.38
N GLU A 50 -10.16 -8.72 2.54
CA GLU A 50 -9.11 -9.67 2.12
C GLU A 50 -8.11 -9.98 3.25
N SER A 51 -8.06 -9.18 4.32
CA SER A 51 -7.06 -9.36 5.39
C SER A 51 -7.47 -8.73 6.72
N ASP A 52 -7.53 -9.55 7.77
CA ASP A 52 -7.75 -9.12 9.16
C ASP A 52 -6.67 -8.17 9.71
N HIS A 53 -5.54 -8.06 9.01
CA HIS A 53 -4.45 -7.15 9.38
C HIS A 53 -4.68 -5.72 8.88
N ILE A 54 -5.68 -5.49 8.03
CA ILE A 54 -6.02 -4.18 7.48
C ILE A 54 -7.16 -3.58 8.29
N THR A 55 -6.88 -2.43 8.91
CA THR A 55 -7.89 -1.66 9.64
C THR A 55 -8.19 -0.38 8.89
N LEU A 56 -9.48 -0.13 8.67
CA LEU A 56 -9.93 1.08 7.98
C LEU A 56 -9.89 2.28 8.91
N GLN A 57 -9.42 3.41 8.38
CA GLN A 57 -9.48 4.70 9.03
C GLN A 57 -9.93 5.74 8.00
N SER A 58 -10.93 6.56 8.34
CA SER A 58 -11.29 7.71 7.51
C SER A 58 -10.65 8.97 8.12
N ILE A 59 -10.09 9.82 7.26
CA ILE A 59 -9.65 11.16 7.66
C ILE A 59 -10.48 12.18 6.88
N ASN A 60 -11.13 13.08 7.60
CA ASN A 60 -11.74 14.26 6.99
C ASN A 60 -10.68 15.34 6.79
N TRP A 61 -10.11 15.38 5.58
CA TRP A 61 -9.02 16.30 5.23
C TRP A 61 -9.43 17.79 5.26
N SER A 62 -10.72 18.11 5.14
CA SER A 62 -11.22 19.49 5.14
C SER A 62 -11.08 20.17 6.51
N LEU A 63 -11.08 19.39 7.60
CA LEU A 63 -10.93 19.90 8.97
C LEU A 63 -9.47 20.10 9.39
N VAL A 64 -8.52 19.42 8.74
CA VAL A 64 -7.10 19.48 9.10
C VAL A 64 -6.44 20.78 8.62
N VAL A 65 -7.05 21.50 7.67
CA VAL A 65 -6.46 22.72 7.07
C VAL A 65 -6.74 23.99 7.88
N HIS A 66 -7.71 23.99 8.81
CA HIS A 66 -8.15 25.19 9.53
C HIS A 66 -7.94 25.16 11.04
N SER A 67 -7.45 24.06 11.61
CA SER A 67 -7.27 23.95 13.05
C SER A 67 -5.82 23.74 13.43
N SER A 68 -5.19 24.82 13.87
CA SER A 68 -3.94 24.81 14.66
C SER A 68 -4.13 24.17 16.05
N SER A 69 -5.26 23.50 16.34
CA SER A 69 -5.64 23.04 17.68
C SER A 69 -6.57 21.81 17.72
N ALA A 70 -6.61 20.96 16.70
CA ALA A 70 -7.43 19.75 16.75
C ALA A 70 -6.69 18.60 17.46
N ARG A 71 -6.94 18.47 18.76
CA ARG A 71 -6.59 17.30 19.59
C ARG A 71 -7.42 16.07 19.19
N TYR A 72 -7.18 15.50 18.01
CA TYR A 72 -7.52 14.10 17.73
C TYR A 72 -6.23 13.29 17.83
N ARG A 73 -5.97 12.72 19.00
CA ARG A 73 -4.82 11.85 19.20
C ARG A 73 -5.14 10.49 18.56
N LEU A 74 -4.96 10.39 17.25
CA LEU A 74 -4.79 9.10 16.59
C LEU A 74 -3.39 8.61 16.99
N GLU A 75 -3.30 7.71 17.97
CA GLU A 75 -2.06 6.99 18.25
C GLU A 75 -1.93 5.88 17.20
N LEU A 76 -1.02 6.05 16.22
CA LEU A 76 -0.80 5.07 15.14
C LEU A 76 0.53 4.35 15.32
N PRO A 77 0.62 3.26 16.10
CA PRO A 77 1.87 2.52 16.31
C PRO A 77 2.25 1.58 15.14
N SER A 78 1.59 1.65 13.98
CA SER A 78 1.69 0.65 12.91
C SER A 78 1.89 1.29 11.53
N PRO A 79 2.47 0.58 10.52
CA PRO A 79 2.61 1.12 9.16
C PRO A 79 1.25 1.50 8.57
N CYS A 80 1.17 2.68 7.97
CA CYS A 80 -0.05 3.20 7.36
C CYS A 80 0.07 3.18 5.84
N ILE A 81 -0.98 2.70 5.18
CA ILE A 81 -1.13 2.77 3.73
C ILE A 81 -2.24 3.77 3.44
N PHE A 82 -1.94 4.73 2.57
CA PHE A 82 -2.93 5.64 2.03
C PHE A 82 -3.33 5.16 0.63
N ALA A 83 -4.58 4.75 0.46
CA ALA A 83 -5.11 4.45 -0.87
C ALA A 83 -5.83 5.69 -1.40
N SER A 84 -5.33 6.21 -2.52
CA SER A 84 -5.94 7.32 -3.23
C SER A 84 -6.36 6.85 -4.60
N LYS A 85 -7.67 6.76 -4.84
CA LYS A 85 -8.19 6.69 -6.20
C LYS A 85 -8.77 8.05 -6.53
N TYR A 86 -8.30 8.66 -7.61
CA TYR A 86 -9.03 9.74 -8.25
C TYR A 86 -9.10 9.51 -9.77
N HIS A 87 -10.34 9.42 -10.22
CA HIS A 87 -10.74 9.72 -11.58
C HIS A 87 -10.80 11.26 -11.66
N ASN A 88 -9.91 11.88 -12.44
CA ASN A 88 -9.98 13.29 -12.86
C ASN A 88 -9.77 14.42 -11.83
N LEU A 89 -8.99 14.23 -10.75
CA LEU A 89 -8.41 15.38 -10.03
C LEU A 89 -6.88 15.30 -10.08
N GLN A 90 -6.33 15.81 -11.19
CA GLN A 90 -4.93 16.22 -11.26
C GLN A 90 -4.58 17.04 -10.00
N THR A 91 -3.44 16.76 -9.38
CA THR A 91 -2.72 17.60 -8.39
C THR A 91 -2.94 17.42 -6.87
N HIS A 92 -3.90 16.63 -6.36
CA HIS A 92 -4.20 16.63 -4.91
C HIS A 92 -3.80 15.40 -4.10
N LEU A 93 -2.88 14.53 -4.57
CA LEU A 93 -2.10 13.75 -3.59
C LEU A 93 -1.18 14.74 -2.86
N LYS A 94 -1.67 15.28 -1.76
CA LYS A 94 -1.01 16.37 -1.06
C LYS A 94 0.15 15.77 -0.28
N LEU A 95 1.37 16.26 -0.51
CA LEU A 95 2.53 15.96 0.35
C LEU A 95 2.23 16.17 1.85
N SER A 96 1.23 17.02 2.18
CA SER A 96 0.76 17.18 3.55
C SER A 96 0.16 15.92 4.16
N THR A 97 -0.43 15.00 3.37
CA THR A 97 -0.99 13.74 3.88
C THR A 97 0.08 12.90 4.56
N GLN A 98 1.25 12.80 3.94
CA GLN A 98 2.40 12.13 4.51
C GLN A 98 2.84 12.76 5.84
N LYS A 99 2.99 14.08 5.87
CA LYS A 99 3.38 14.82 7.09
C LYS A 99 2.35 14.66 8.21
N VAL A 100 1.07 14.71 7.88
CA VAL A 100 -0.02 14.50 8.85
C VAL A 100 0.08 13.08 9.42
N LEU A 101 0.19 12.05 8.58
CA LEU A 101 0.28 10.68 9.06
C LEU A 101 1.55 10.43 9.90
N ALA A 102 2.70 10.95 9.48
CA ALA A 102 3.94 10.88 10.24
C ALA A 102 3.84 11.59 11.60
N ALA A 103 3.25 12.79 11.64
CA ALA A 103 3.02 13.53 12.89
C ALA A 103 2.06 12.81 13.86
N HIS A 104 1.20 11.92 13.36
CA HIS A 104 0.34 11.06 14.18
C HIS A 104 1.01 9.72 14.56
N GLY A 105 2.33 9.61 14.39
CA GLY A 105 3.14 8.48 14.86
C GLY A 105 3.29 7.33 13.87
N ALA A 106 2.79 7.47 12.63
CA ALA A 106 2.92 6.41 11.63
C ALA A 106 4.40 6.06 11.38
N ALA A 107 4.78 4.83 11.70
CA ALA A 107 6.16 4.36 11.53
C ALA A 107 6.63 4.37 10.07
N LYS A 108 5.70 4.16 9.14
CA LYS A 108 5.89 4.26 7.69
C LYS A 108 4.61 4.73 7.04
N VAL A 109 4.73 5.53 5.99
CA VAL A 109 3.62 5.96 5.14
C VAL A 109 3.86 5.45 3.73
N SER A 110 2.87 4.77 3.15
CA SER A 110 2.90 4.32 1.75
C SER A 110 1.68 4.84 0.99
N ALA A 111 1.76 4.90 -0.34
CA ALA A 111 0.67 5.34 -1.19
C ALA A 111 0.33 4.30 -2.26
N TYR A 112 -0.96 4.15 -2.58
CA TYR A 112 -1.44 3.40 -3.74
C TYR A 112 -2.27 4.30 -4.66
N VAL A 113 -1.98 4.28 -5.96
CA VAL A 113 -2.65 5.08 -6.99
C VAL A 113 -2.95 4.25 -8.23
N THR A 114 -4.23 4.08 -8.59
CA THR A 114 -4.59 3.33 -9.81
C THR A 114 -4.19 4.07 -11.09
N HIS A 115 -4.42 5.37 -11.18
CA HIS A 115 -4.08 6.17 -12.36
C HIS A 115 -3.11 7.29 -11.97
N GLY A 116 -1.80 7.06 -12.12
CA GLY A 116 -0.81 8.09 -11.77
C GLY A 116 -0.67 9.14 -12.87
N VAL A 117 -1.62 10.06 -12.98
CA VAL A 117 -1.47 11.22 -13.86
C VAL A 117 -0.82 12.35 -13.05
N PHE A 118 0.45 12.64 -13.35
CA PHE A 118 1.24 13.67 -12.64
C PHE A 118 1.65 14.80 -13.60
N PRO A 119 0.84 15.87 -13.73
CA PRO A 119 1.21 17.02 -14.55
C PRO A 119 2.54 17.61 -14.11
N ASN A 120 3.28 18.19 -15.07
CA ASN A 120 4.53 18.92 -14.83
C ASN A 120 5.56 18.12 -14.03
N SER A 121 5.63 16.80 -14.23
CA SER A 121 6.50 15.89 -13.47
C SER A 121 6.34 16.02 -11.95
N SER A 122 5.14 16.37 -11.46
CA SER A 122 4.87 16.54 -10.01
C SER A 122 5.16 15.30 -9.16
N TRP A 123 5.29 14.13 -9.78
CA TRP A 123 5.75 12.89 -9.16
C TRP A 123 7.17 13.00 -8.57
N GLU A 124 8.04 13.88 -9.09
CA GLU A 124 9.42 14.07 -8.59
C GLU A 124 9.44 14.46 -7.11
N ARG A 125 8.38 15.13 -6.63
CA ARG A 125 8.23 15.56 -5.23
C ARG A 125 8.11 14.39 -4.25
N PHE A 126 7.78 13.19 -4.74
CA PHE A 126 7.66 11.97 -3.94
C PHE A 126 8.91 11.09 -3.99
N THR A 127 9.90 11.44 -4.83
CA THR A 127 11.16 10.67 -4.92
C THR A 127 12.02 10.87 -3.68
N HIS A 128 12.81 9.85 -3.34
CA HIS A 128 13.79 9.97 -2.26
C HIS A 128 14.90 10.93 -2.68
N LYS A 129 15.03 12.07 -1.99
CA LYS A 129 16.16 13.00 -2.20
C LYS A 129 17.37 12.53 -1.38
N ASN A 130 18.56 12.58 -1.99
CA ASN A 130 19.83 12.18 -1.36
C ASN A 130 20.25 13.01 -0.12
N ASN A 131 19.49 14.05 0.27
CA ASN A 131 19.86 14.98 1.35
C ASN A 131 19.21 14.67 2.71
N GLY A 132 18.67 13.46 2.90
CA GLY A 132 18.75 12.78 4.20
C GLY A 132 17.78 13.14 5.34
N VAL A 133 16.72 13.94 5.17
CA VAL A 133 15.83 14.26 6.32
C VAL A 133 14.33 14.34 6.02
N GLU A 134 13.86 14.27 4.77
CA GLU A 134 12.40 14.25 4.54
C GLU A 134 11.83 12.85 4.78
N GLU A 135 10.79 12.76 5.63
CA GLU A 135 9.95 11.59 5.84
C GLU A 135 9.34 11.18 4.49
N ALA A 136 10.07 10.37 3.71
CA ALA A 136 9.69 9.98 2.37
C ALA A 136 8.74 8.78 2.39
N PHE A 137 8.02 8.56 1.29
CA PHE A 137 7.09 7.42 1.24
C PHE A 137 7.94 6.14 1.29
N ALA A 138 7.52 5.18 2.11
CA ALA A 138 8.17 3.87 2.16
C ALA A 138 7.96 3.11 0.85
N TYR A 139 6.73 3.15 0.34
CA TYR A 139 6.34 2.60 -0.95
C TYR A 139 5.33 3.52 -1.63
N PHE A 140 5.40 3.57 -2.96
CA PHE A 140 4.42 4.27 -3.78
C PHE A 140 4.02 3.36 -4.94
N TRP A 141 2.94 2.62 -4.75
CA TRP A 141 2.38 1.73 -5.76
C TRP A 141 1.54 2.50 -6.77
N ILE A 142 1.79 2.24 -8.04
CA ILE A 142 1.03 2.77 -9.17
C ILE A 142 0.74 1.64 -10.15
N THR A 143 -0.40 1.64 -10.83
CA THR A 143 -0.62 0.66 -11.90
C THR A 143 -0.09 1.13 -13.26
N ASP A 144 0.14 0.19 -14.17
CA ASP A 144 0.62 0.45 -15.53
C ASP A 144 -0.41 1.06 -16.49
N SER A 145 -1.58 1.49 -15.98
CA SER A 145 -2.66 2.12 -16.75
C SER A 145 -2.25 3.41 -17.50
N CYS A 146 -1.16 4.07 -17.09
CA CYS A 146 -0.64 5.30 -17.68
C CYS A 146 0.83 5.12 -18.14
N PRO A 147 1.08 4.58 -19.35
CA PRO A 147 2.44 4.21 -19.78
C PRO A 147 3.44 5.36 -19.81
N GLN A 148 2.99 6.59 -20.12
CA GLN A 148 3.87 7.77 -20.13
C GLN A 148 4.38 8.12 -18.74
N THR A 149 3.52 8.02 -17.72
CA THR A 149 3.95 8.20 -16.33
C THR A 149 4.91 7.10 -15.93
N VAL A 150 4.55 5.83 -16.18
CA VAL A 150 5.40 4.67 -15.84
C VAL A 150 6.80 4.82 -16.42
N LYS A 151 6.90 5.25 -17.68
CA LYS A 151 8.18 5.53 -18.34
C LYS A 151 8.95 6.67 -17.66
N SER A 152 8.25 7.71 -17.20
CA SER A 152 8.86 8.89 -16.57
C SER A 152 9.39 8.59 -15.16
N ILE A 153 8.60 7.90 -14.34
CA ILE A 153 8.98 7.50 -12.98
C ILE A 153 10.12 6.45 -13.04
N GLY A 154 10.04 5.46 -13.94
CA GLY A 154 11.06 4.42 -14.08
C GLY A 154 11.38 3.70 -12.75
N ASN A 155 12.62 3.24 -12.58
CA ASN A 155 13.11 2.57 -11.35
C ASN A 155 13.45 3.54 -10.21
N LYS A 156 12.72 4.65 -10.08
CA LYS A 156 13.00 5.66 -9.04
C LYS A 156 12.25 5.31 -7.77
N ALA A 157 12.96 5.14 -6.67
CA ALA A 157 12.33 4.98 -5.36
C ALA A 157 11.50 6.23 -5.00
N PRO A 158 10.32 6.08 -4.37
CA PRO A 158 9.72 4.84 -3.85
C PRO A 158 8.72 4.15 -4.78
N PHE A 159 8.74 4.45 -6.09
CA PHE A 159 7.72 3.98 -7.02
C PHE A 159 7.87 2.50 -7.36
N GLU A 160 6.75 1.78 -7.28
CA GLU A 160 6.61 0.39 -7.71
C GLU A 160 5.40 0.27 -8.64
N VAL A 161 5.61 -0.35 -9.80
CA VAL A 161 4.58 -0.46 -10.83
C VAL A 161 3.91 -1.83 -10.73
N LEU A 162 2.60 -1.83 -10.55
CA LEU A 162 1.75 -3.02 -10.51
C LEU A 162 1.08 -3.21 -11.87
N SER A 163 1.28 -4.36 -12.49
CA SER A 163 0.67 -4.60 -13.81
C SER A 163 -0.82 -4.91 -13.71
N LEU A 164 -1.62 -4.26 -14.54
CA LEU A 164 -3.03 -4.60 -14.73
C LEU A 164 -3.23 -5.77 -15.70
N ALA A 165 -2.20 -6.20 -16.42
CA ALA A 165 -2.34 -7.15 -17.53
C ALA A 165 -3.05 -8.45 -17.10
N GLY A 166 -2.66 -9.03 -15.96
CA GLY A 166 -3.30 -10.23 -15.41
C GLY A 166 -4.77 -10.00 -15.07
N SER A 167 -5.08 -8.95 -14.29
CA SER A 167 -6.46 -8.63 -13.93
C SER A 167 -7.35 -8.34 -15.13
N ILE A 168 -6.80 -7.75 -16.20
CA ILE A 168 -7.53 -7.51 -17.46
C ILE A 168 -7.73 -8.82 -18.23
N ALA A 169 -6.70 -9.66 -18.35
CA ALA A 169 -6.81 -10.97 -19.00
C ALA A 169 -7.86 -11.86 -18.31
N ASP A 170 -7.82 -11.93 -16.97
CA ASP A 170 -8.79 -12.67 -16.16
C ASP A 170 -10.22 -12.17 -16.39
N ALA A 171 -10.42 -10.84 -16.42
CA ALA A 171 -11.74 -10.24 -16.67
C ALA A 171 -12.25 -10.51 -18.10
N LEU A 172 -11.34 -10.64 -19.07
CA LEU A 172 -11.66 -11.01 -20.45
C LEU A 172 -11.85 -12.52 -20.63
N GLN A 173 -11.55 -13.33 -19.60
CA GLN A 173 -11.58 -14.80 -19.62
C GLN A 173 -10.66 -15.40 -20.69
N ILE A 174 -9.47 -14.80 -20.88
CA ILE A 174 -8.47 -15.23 -21.87
C ILE A 174 -7.16 -15.67 -21.22
#